data_AF-A0A1G8US42-F1
#
_entry.id   AF-A0A1G8US42-F1
#
_cell.length_a   1.000
_cell.length_b   1.000
_cell.length_c   1.000
_cell.angle_alpha   90.00
_cell.angle_beta   90.00
_cell.angle_gamma   90.00
#
_symmetry.space_group_name_H-M   'P 1'
#
loop_
_entity.id
_entity.type
_entity.pdbx_description
1 polymer ?
#
loop_
_entity_poly.entity_id
_entity_poly.type
_entity_poly.pdbx_seq_one_letter_code
_entity_poly.pdbx_strand_id
1 'polypeptide(L)'
;MDTGKIILWLVLAVVALAAVNIVVSAVFAAIGFLWWLATTAVTLAVVGGLLYGAYRLYGLVSGDDETADYGGSRTTSLSRDTEYSRTDSGVDDVQTRYANGEISEAELERELERQMDDDGDIDSIDRELQRERSS
;
A
#
# COMPACT_ATOMS: atom_id res chain seq x y z
N MET A 1 50.40 48.90 -17.17
CA MET A 1 49.16 48.44 -16.53
C MET A 1 49.54 47.93 -15.15
N ASP A 2 48.93 48.43 -14.09
CA ASP A 2 49.26 47.99 -12.72
C ASP A 2 48.91 46.52 -12.53
N THR A 3 49.88 45.72 -12.12
CA THR A 3 49.74 44.29 -11.82
C THR A 3 48.63 44.02 -10.81
N GLY A 4 48.43 44.93 -9.85
CA GLY A 4 47.34 44.85 -8.87
C GLY A 4 45.94 44.90 -9.50
N LYS A 5 45.74 45.72 -10.53
CA LYS A 5 44.45 45.77 -11.26
C LYS A 5 44.20 44.48 -12.03
N ILE A 6 45.24 43.89 -12.62
CA ILE A 6 45.12 42.63 -13.36
C ILE A 6 44.69 41.50 -12.43
N ILE A 7 45.31 41.40 -11.25
CA ILE A 7 44.96 40.39 -10.25
C ILE A 7 43.52 40.58 -9.76
N LEU A 8 43.10 41.82 -9.49
CA LEU A 8 41.74 42.11 -9.04
C LEU A 8 40.69 41.68 -10.07
N TRP A 9 40.90 42.00 -11.34
CA TRP A 9 40.00 41.57 -12.43
C TRP A 9 39.96 40.05 -12.58
N LEU A 10 41.11 39.38 -12.41
CA LEU A 10 41.18 37.91 -12.47
C LEU A 10 40.37 37.29 -11.34
N VAL A 11 40.55 37.75 -10.09
CA VAL A 11 39.78 37.26 -8.94
C VAL A 11 38.28 37.50 -9.14
N LEU A 12 37.89 38.69 -9.59
CA LEU A 12 36.49 39.01 -9.87
C LEU A 12 35.90 38.09 -10.94
N ALA A 13 36.64 37.82 -12.01
CA ALA A 13 36.21 36.92 -13.07
C ALA A 13 36.00 35.48 -12.56
N VAL A 14 36.89 34.99 -11.70
CA VAL A 14 36.76 33.65 -11.09
C VAL A 14 35.53 33.58 -10.19
N VAL A 15 35.29 34.59 -9.36
CA VAL A 15 34.11 34.65 -8.48
C VAL A 15 32.83 34.69 -9.31
N ALA A 16 32.79 35.51 -10.36
CA ALA A 16 31.64 35.57 -11.26
C ALA A 16 31.40 34.22 -11.96
N LEU A 17 32.46 33.58 -12.44
CA LEU A 17 32.38 32.26 -13.07
C LEU A 17 31.88 31.19 -12.09
N ALA A 18 32.34 31.22 -10.84
CA ALA A 18 31.86 30.30 -9.80
C ALA A 18 30.37 30.50 -9.54
N ALA A 19 29.90 31.75 -9.44
CA ALA A 19 28.48 32.06 -9.25
C ALA A 19 27.63 31.51 -10.41
N VAL A 20 28.07 31.71 -11.66
CA VAL A 20 27.38 31.15 -12.84
C VAL A 20 27.35 29.63 -12.80
N ASN A 21 28.47 28.98 -12.45
CA ASN A 21 28.53 27.52 -12.35
C ASN A 21 27.56 26.96 -11.30
N ILE A 22 27.40 27.64 -10.16
CA ILE A 22 26.44 27.22 -9.14
C ILE A 22 25.02 27.23 -9.70
N VAL A 23 24.63 28.30 -10.42
CA VAL A 23 23.30 28.40 -11.03
C VAL A 23 23.09 27.32 -12.09
N VAL A 24 24.06 27.15 -12.99
CA VAL A 24 24.03 26.12 -14.04
C VAL A 24 23.91 24.72 -13.41
N SER A 25 24.72 24.44 -12.39
CA SER A 25 24.68 23.18 -11.65
C SER A 25 23.33 22.95 -10.98
N ALA A 26 22.71 23.98 -10.40
CA ALA A 26 21.39 23.87 -9.78
C ALA A 26 20.31 23.49 -10.80
N VAL A 27 20.35 24.09 -12.01
CA VAL A 27 19.42 23.77 -13.10
C VAL A 27 19.60 22.33 -13.55
N PHE A 28 20.83 21.90 -13.81
CA PHE A 28 21.10 20.51 -14.20
C PHE A 28 20.78 19.51 -13.09
N ALA A 29 21.02 19.86 -11.83
CA ALA A 29 20.65 19.04 -10.69
C ALA A 29 19.12 18.86 -10.61
N ALA A 30 18.35 19.93 -10.82
CA ALA A 30 16.89 19.84 -10.85
C ALA A 30 16.41 18.92 -11.99
N ILE A 31 16.93 19.10 -13.20
CA ILE A 31 16.60 18.25 -14.35
C ILE A 31 16.97 16.79 -14.09
N GLY A 32 18.19 16.55 -13.58
CA GLY A 32 18.68 15.23 -13.21
C GLY A 32 17.84 14.59 -12.12
N PHE A 33 17.37 15.37 -11.16
CA PHE A 33 16.48 14.89 -10.09
C PHE A 33 15.12 14.45 -10.64
N LEU A 34 14.52 15.23 -11.55
CA LEU A 34 13.28 14.81 -12.21
C LEU A 34 13.49 13.52 -13.02
N TRP A 35 14.60 13.42 -13.75
CA TRP A 35 14.94 12.22 -14.52
C TRP A 35 15.14 11.00 -13.61
N TRP A 36 15.86 11.18 -12.51
CA TRP A 36 16.08 10.15 -11.50
C TRP A 36 14.75 9.70 -10.89
N LEU A 37 13.87 10.63 -10.55
CA LEU A 37 12.55 10.32 -9.99
C LEU A 37 11.68 9.54 -10.99
N ALA A 38 11.64 9.96 -12.25
CA ALA A 38 10.93 9.24 -13.30
C ALA A 38 11.48 7.83 -13.50
N THR A 39 12.80 7.68 -13.58
CA THR A 39 13.47 6.38 -13.73
C THR A 39 13.19 5.48 -12.53
N THR A 40 13.21 6.04 -11.32
CA THR A 40 12.90 5.32 -10.08
C THR A 40 11.47 4.81 -10.08
N ALA A 41 10.50 5.66 -10.44
CA ALA A 41 9.10 5.29 -10.53
C ALA A 41 8.86 4.18 -11.57
N VAL A 42 9.47 4.30 -12.75
CA VAL A 42 9.41 3.25 -13.80
C VAL A 42 10.02 1.95 -13.29
N THR A 43 11.20 2.00 -12.66
CA THR A 43 11.86 0.81 -12.11
C THR A 43 10.97 0.14 -11.06
N LEU A 44 10.34 0.92 -10.17
CA LEU A 44 9.42 0.40 -9.17
C LEU A 44 8.19 -0.26 -9.80
N ALA A 45 7.63 0.34 -10.85
CA ALA A 45 6.51 -0.23 -11.60
C ALA A 45 6.91 -1.54 -12.30
N VAL A 46 8.10 -1.60 -12.90
CA VAL A 46 8.63 -2.83 -13.51
C VAL A 46 8.82 -3.92 -12.47
N VAL A 47 9.44 -3.60 -11.33
CA VAL A 47 9.62 -4.56 -10.23
C VAL A 47 8.28 -5.04 -9.68
N GLY A 48 7.33 -4.14 -9.44
CA GLY A 48 5.98 -4.49 -9.02
C GLY A 48 5.25 -5.37 -10.03
N GLY A 49 5.37 -5.05 -11.34
CA GLY A 49 4.81 -5.87 -12.42
C GLY A 49 5.45 -7.26 -12.50
N LEU A 50 6.76 -7.37 -12.31
CA LEU A 50 7.46 -8.66 -12.26
C LEU A 50 7.03 -9.48 -11.04
N LEU A 51 6.92 -8.87 -9.86
CA LEU A 51 6.44 -9.55 -8.65
C LEU A 51 5.00 -10.03 -8.82
N TYR A 52 4.12 -9.19 -9.37
CA TYR A 52 2.74 -9.57 -9.66
C TYR A 52 2.67 -10.72 -10.68
N GLY A 53 3.45 -10.64 -11.77
CA GLY A 53 3.56 -11.68 -12.77
C GLY A 53 4.06 -13.00 -12.17
N ALA A 54 5.12 -12.94 -11.36
CA ALA A 54 5.67 -14.10 -10.66
C ALA A 54 4.65 -14.71 -9.68
N TYR A 55 3.94 -13.90 -8.90
CA TYR A 55 2.87 -14.37 -8.01
C TYR A 55 1.75 -15.07 -8.79
N ARG A 56 1.31 -14.47 -9.90
CA ARG A 56 0.26 -15.06 -10.75
C ARG A 56 0.71 -16.37 -11.40
N LEU A 57 1.95 -16.44 -11.88
CA LEU A 57 2.51 -17.63 -12.51
C LEU A 57 2.77 -18.75 -11.47
N TYR A 58 3.24 -18.39 -10.28
CA TYR A 58 3.36 -19.32 -9.16
C TYR A 58 2.01 -19.90 -8.76
N GLY A 59 0.94 -19.08 -8.71
CA GLY A 59 -0.41 -19.58 -8.44
C GLY A 59 -0.93 -20.55 -9.51
N LEU A 60 -0.53 -20.38 -10.78
CA LEU A 60 -0.92 -21.30 -11.87
C LEU A 60 -0.09 -22.59 -11.87
N VAL A 61 1.21 -22.51 -11.56
CA VAL A 61 2.11 -23.68 -11.55
C VAL A 61 1.99 -24.48 -10.25
N SER A 62 1.63 -23.82 -9.14
CA SER A 62 1.41 -24.48 -7.84
C SER A 62 -0.04 -24.95 -7.69
N GLY A 63 -0.92 -24.57 -8.62
CA GLY A 63 -2.34 -24.92 -8.67
C GLY A 63 -2.64 -25.93 -9.78
N ASP A 64 -1.97 -27.08 -9.78
CA ASP A 64 -2.57 -28.30 -10.33
C ASP A 64 -3.53 -28.85 -9.25
N ASP A 65 -4.66 -28.16 -9.10
CA ASP A 65 -5.97 -28.64 -8.71
C ASP A 65 -6.87 -27.39 -8.68
N GLU A 66 -7.99 -27.45 -9.39
CA GLU A 66 -9.03 -26.40 -9.51
C GLU A 66 -8.93 -25.44 -10.72
N THR A 67 -9.20 -26.05 -11.88
CA THR A 67 -10.13 -25.55 -12.92
C THR A 67 -9.83 -24.18 -13.53
N ALA A 68 -9.10 -24.23 -14.65
CA ALA A 68 -9.08 -23.16 -15.64
C ALA A 68 -10.45 -23.00 -16.32
N ASP A 69 -11.22 -21.98 -15.92
CA ASP A 69 -12.32 -21.46 -16.74
C ASP A 69 -11.82 -20.27 -17.58
N TYR A 70 -11.48 -20.56 -18.84
CA TYR A 70 -11.32 -19.56 -19.88
C TYR A 70 -12.57 -19.58 -20.76
N GLY A 71 -13.53 -18.71 -20.46
CA GLY A 71 -14.81 -18.80 -21.16
C GLY A 71 -15.79 -17.64 -21.05
N GLY A 72 -15.33 -16.41 -20.83
CA GLY A 72 -16.03 -15.18 -21.23
C GLY A 72 -17.45 -14.94 -20.72
N SER A 73 -17.60 -13.96 -19.82
CA SER A 73 -18.62 -12.92 -19.95
C SER A 73 -18.39 -11.84 -18.90
N ARG A 74 -18.74 -10.63 -19.30
CA ARG A 74 -18.71 -9.41 -18.50
C ARG A 74 -19.55 -9.62 -17.24
N THR A 75 -18.94 -9.55 -16.07
CA THR A 75 -19.53 -8.96 -14.86
C THR A 75 -18.44 -8.78 -13.81
N THR A 76 -18.22 -7.52 -13.45
CA THR A 76 -17.77 -7.09 -12.14
C THR A 76 -18.42 -7.91 -11.02
N SER A 77 -17.64 -8.70 -10.29
CA SER A 77 -17.96 -9.13 -8.93
C SER A 77 -16.69 -9.68 -8.28
N LEU A 78 -16.10 -8.85 -7.43
CA LEU A 78 -15.16 -9.28 -6.39
C LEU A 78 -15.90 -10.29 -5.51
N SER A 79 -15.45 -11.54 -5.52
CA SER A 79 -15.73 -12.47 -4.44
C SER A 79 -14.48 -13.32 -4.27
N ARG A 80 -13.75 -13.02 -3.21
CA ARG A 80 -12.76 -13.92 -2.65
C ARG A 80 -13.24 -14.24 -1.25
N ASP A 81 -13.69 -15.47 -1.10
CA ASP A 81 -13.82 -16.19 0.16
C ASP A 81 -12.64 -15.87 1.08
N THR A 82 -12.97 -15.40 2.29
CA THR A 82 -12.08 -15.53 3.43
C THR A 82 -12.88 -16.24 4.50
N GLU A 83 -12.49 -17.49 4.71
CA GLU A 83 -12.89 -18.36 5.80
C GLU A 83 -12.50 -17.71 7.14
N TYR A 84 -13.36 -16.82 7.61
CA TYR A 84 -13.50 -16.36 9.01
C TYR A 84 -14.98 -16.45 9.42
N SER A 85 -15.73 -17.35 8.78
CA SER A 85 -17.17 -17.45 8.91
C SER A 85 -17.56 -18.45 9.99
N ARG A 86 -17.63 -17.93 11.21
CA ARG A 86 -18.85 -18.13 11.99
C ARG A 86 -19.18 -16.99 12.96
N THR A 87 -18.25 -16.06 13.16
CA THR A 87 -18.43 -14.91 14.06
C THR A 87 -18.42 -13.56 13.30
N ASP A 88 -17.63 -13.42 12.23
CA ASP A 88 -17.53 -12.13 11.50
C ASP A 88 -18.68 -11.84 10.52
N SER A 89 -19.42 -12.88 10.10
CA SER A 89 -20.42 -12.75 9.02
C SER A 89 -21.59 -11.83 9.36
N GLY A 90 -21.90 -11.63 10.64
CA GLY A 90 -22.94 -10.70 11.08
C GLY A 90 -22.48 -9.24 11.00
N VAL A 91 -21.26 -8.97 11.46
CA VAL A 91 -20.65 -7.62 11.47
C VAL A 91 -20.41 -7.11 10.04
N ASP A 92 -19.93 -7.99 9.15
CA ASP A 92 -19.70 -7.67 7.74
C ASP A 92 -21.00 -7.30 6.99
N ASP A 93 -22.12 -7.94 7.34
CA ASP A 93 -23.44 -7.64 6.74
C ASP A 93 -23.96 -6.26 7.16
N VAL A 94 -23.85 -5.91 8.45
CA VAL A 94 -24.28 -4.59 8.94
C VAL A 94 -23.42 -3.48 8.36
N GLN A 95 -22.10 -3.70 8.23
CA GLN A 95 -21.19 -2.75 7.60
C GLN A 95 -21.51 -2.55 6.11
N THR A 96 -21.87 -3.63 5.41
CA THR A 96 -22.30 -3.56 4.01
C THR A 96 -23.60 -2.76 3.85
N ARG A 97 -24.57 -2.89 4.76
CA ARG A 97 -25.82 -2.11 4.74
C ARG A 97 -25.61 -0.63 5.04
N TYR A 98 -24.66 -0.27 5.90
CA TYR A 98 -24.28 1.12 6.11
C TYR A 98 -23.64 1.72 4.85
N ALA A 99 -22.73 0.99 4.21
CA ALA A 99 -22.05 1.44 2.99
C ALA A 99 -23.02 1.67 1.82
N ASN A 100 -24.12 0.91 1.77
CA ASN A 100 -25.20 1.11 0.80
C ASN A 100 -26.21 2.21 1.20
N GLY A 101 -26.06 2.80 2.39
CA GLY A 101 -26.94 3.86 2.91
C GLY A 101 -28.31 3.36 3.38
N GLU A 102 -28.47 2.06 3.58
CA GLU A 102 -29.73 1.44 4.04
C GLU A 102 -29.95 1.62 5.54
N ILE A 103 -28.89 1.81 6.33
CA ILE A 103 -28.95 2.09 7.76
C ILE A 103 -28.19 3.37 8.11
N SER A 104 -28.67 4.08 9.14
CA SER A 104 -27.99 5.27 9.65
C SER A 104 -26.83 4.92 10.59
N GLU A 105 -25.87 5.82 10.75
CA GLU A 105 -24.69 5.62 11.62
C GLU A 105 -25.08 5.28 13.08
N ALA A 106 -26.09 5.98 13.63
CA ALA A 106 -26.59 5.74 14.98
C ALA A 106 -27.34 4.40 15.15
N GLU A 107 -27.61 3.70 14.06
CA GLU A 107 -28.27 2.40 14.02
C GLU A 107 -27.25 1.28 13.82
N LEU A 108 -26.19 1.54 13.02
CA LEU A 108 -25.00 0.71 12.92
C LEU A 108 -24.37 0.47 14.30
N GLU A 109 -24.10 1.53 15.07
CA GLU A 109 -23.43 1.41 16.37
C GLU A 109 -24.21 0.53 17.34
N ARG A 110 -25.54 0.69 17.39
CA ARG A 110 -26.41 -0.12 18.26
C ARG A 110 -26.46 -1.59 17.87
N GLU A 111 -26.33 -1.89 16.58
CA GLU A 111 -26.38 -3.26 16.07
C GLU A 111 -25.02 -3.96 16.16
N LEU A 112 -23.92 -3.21 16.04
CA LEU A 112 -22.56 -3.72 16.24
C LEU A 112 -22.31 -4.06 17.71
N GLU A 113 -22.74 -3.19 18.62
CA GLU A 113 -22.61 -3.39 20.07
C GLU A 113 -23.38 -4.64 20.53
N ARG A 114 -24.59 -4.85 20.01
CA ARG A 114 -25.38 -6.07 20.27
C ARG A 114 -24.67 -7.35 19.83
N GLN A 115 -24.01 -7.35 18.67
CA GLN A 115 -23.32 -8.54 18.17
C GLN A 115 -22.01 -8.79 18.92
N MET A 116 -21.25 -7.75 19.26
CA MET A 116 -20.04 -7.91 20.09
C MET A 116 -20.34 -8.41 21.51
N ASP A 117 -21.45 -7.97 22.12
CA ASP A 117 -21.86 -8.45 23.45
C ASP A 117 -22.39 -9.90 23.41
N ASP A 118 -23.06 -10.32 22.33
CA ASP A 118 -23.58 -11.69 22.16
C ASP A 118 -22.48 -12.71 21.80
N ASP A 119 -21.45 -12.27 21.06
CA ASP A 119 -20.23 -13.08 20.78
C ASP A 119 -19.23 -13.08 21.97
N GLY A 120 -19.52 -12.32 23.03
CA GLY A 120 -18.75 -12.20 24.27
C GLY A 120 -19.01 -13.31 25.31
N ASP A 121 -19.66 -14.42 24.97
CA ASP A 121 -19.79 -15.58 25.87
C ASP A 121 -18.49 -16.42 25.86
N ILE A 122 -17.50 -15.92 26.61
CA ILE A 122 -16.16 -16.48 26.85
C ILE A 122 -16.20 -17.77 27.71
N ASP A 123 -17.22 -18.64 27.58
CA ASP A 123 -17.34 -19.88 28.38
C ASP A 123 -16.51 -21.05 27.81
N SER A 124 -15.78 -20.84 26.71
CA SER A 124 -14.90 -21.84 26.11
C SER A 124 -13.42 -21.72 26.52
N ILE A 125 -12.95 -20.52 26.90
CA ILE A 125 -11.53 -20.32 27.25
C ILE A 125 -11.23 -20.75 28.69
N ASP A 126 -12.17 -20.60 29.62
CA ASP A 126 -11.93 -20.91 31.04
C ASP A 126 -12.01 -22.42 31.37
N ARG A 127 -12.44 -23.25 30.41
CA ARG A 127 -12.59 -24.70 30.57
C ARG A 127 -11.26 -25.46 30.43
N GLU A 128 -10.27 -24.92 29.73
CA GLU A 128 -8.99 -25.62 29.52
C GLU A 128 -8.01 -25.43 30.69
N LEU A 129 -8.08 -24.32 31.42
CA LEU A 129 -7.17 -24.02 32.54
C LEU A 129 -7.41 -24.88 33.80
N GLN A 130 -8.56 -25.54 33.94
CA GLN A 130 -8.85 -26.42 35.09
C GLN A 130 -8.29 -27.85 34.92
N ARG A 131 -7.98 -28.27 33.70
CA ARG A 131 -7.49 -29.64 33.43
C ARG A 131 -6.01 -29.81 33.80
N GLU A 132 -5.22 -28.75 33.77
CA GLU A 132 -3.80 -28.81 34.19
C GLU A 132 -3.59 -28.81 35.71
N ARG A 133 -4.58 -28.33 36.49
CA ARG A 133 -4.47 -28.24 37.95
C ARG A 133 -4.97 -29.47 38.71
N SER A 134 -5.42 -30.51 37.99
CA SER A 134 -5.92 -31.77 38.57
C SER A 134 -5.04 -33.00 38.29
N SER A 135 -3.80 -32.79 37.82
CA SER A 135 -2.77 -33.84 37.82
C SER A 135 -1.84 -33.73 39.03
#